data_AF-A0A1C5VDT0-F1
#
_entry.id   AF-A0A1C5VDT0-F1
#
_cell.length_a   1.000
_cell.length_b   1.000
_cell.length_c   1.000
_cell.angle_alpha   90.00
_cell.angle_beta   90.00
_cell.angle_gamma   90.00
#
_symmetry.space_group_name_H-M   'P 1'
#
loop_
_entity.id
_entity.type
_entity.pdbx_description
1 polymer ?
#
loop_
_entity_poly.entity_id
_entity_poly.type
_entity_poly.pdbx_seq_one_letter_code
_entity_poly.pdbx_strand_id
1 'polypeptide(L)'
;MSTIEMVIQKLGYNKSEKLFYLSDVDKCTDLSWHDRRVLLELAPYAAYIVDGSVFTIFFDDLNSRANLDIHGKIWNAQMPVVISDEGSFIKIYNGKSMIVEADRKSDCEILLHMI
;
A
#
# COMPACT_ATOMS: atom_id res chain seq x y z
N MET A 1 -10.31 16.20 7.61
CA MET A 1 -9.99 15.32 6.48
C MET A 1 -8.52 14.96 6.61
N SER A 2 -8.24 13.79 7.19
CA SER A 2 -6.97 13.13 6.91
C SER A 2 -7.08 12.60 5.49
N THR A 3 -6.10 12.87 4.65
CA THR A 3 -5.97 12.23 3.35
C THR A 3 -4.84 11.21 3.47
N ILE A 4 -4.85 10.19 2.62
CA ILE A 4 -3.74 9.22 2.53
C ILE A 4 -2.36 9.90 2.38
N GLU A 5 -2.31 11.10 1.80
CA GLU A 5 -1.11 11.95 1.73
C GLU A 5 -0.54 12.30 3.12
N MET A 6 -1.38 12.61 4.11
CA MET A 6 -0.94 12.85 5.49
C MET A 6 -0.33 11.60 6.12
N VAL A 7 -0.85 10.42 5.78
CA VAL A 7 -0.31 9.13 6.25
C VAL A 7 1.08 8.90 5.65
N ILE A 8 1.21 9.09 4.33
CA ILE A 8 2.49 9.00 3.61
C ILE A 8 3.53 9.95 4.24
N GLN A 9 3.14 11.19 4.55
CA GLN A 9 4.01 12.18 5.18
C GLN A 9 4.42 11.78 6.60
N LYS A 10 3.47 11.35 7.44
CA LYS A 10 3.75 10.94 8.83
C LYS A 10 4.64 9.71 8.92
N LEU A 11 4.49 8.77 7.97
CA LEU A 11 5.34 7.60 7.86
C LEU A 11 6.71 7.90 7.21
N GLY A 12 6.92 9.12 6.70
CA GLY A 12 8.20 9.59 6.16
C GLY A 12 8.47 9.17 4.70
N TYR A 13 7.50 8.59 4.01
CA TYR A 13 7.65 8.16 2.60
C TYR A 13 7.75 9.32 1.62
N ASN A 14 7.13 10.46 1.93
CA ASN A 14 7.09 11.64 1.07
C ASN A 14 8.45 12.25 0.73
N LYS A 15 9.51 11.90 1.49
CA LYS A 15 10.88 12.36 1.26
C LYS A 15 11.71 11.40 0.41
N SER A 16 11.16 10.23 0.07
CA SER A 16 11.89 9.18 -0.61
C SER A 16 11.70 9.27 -2.13
N GLU A 17 12.81 9.22 -2.87
CA GLU A 17 12.82 9.11 -4.34
C GLU A 17 12.21 7.80 -4.85
N LYS A 18 12.07 6.81 -3.96
CA LYS A 18 11.43 5.51 -4.21
C LYS A 18 9.89 5.54 -4.13
N LEU A 19 9.28 6.66 -3.76
CA LEU A 19 7.83 6.82 -3.74
C LEU A 19 7.34 7.38 -5.07
N PHE A 20 6.40 6.68 -5.71
CA PHE A 20 5.80 7.08 -6.97
C PHE A 20 4.30 7.20 -6.81
N TYR A 21 3.75 8.37 -7.12
CA TYR A 21 2.30 8.53 -7.30
C TYR A 21 1.86 7.80 -8.57
N LEU A 22 0.60 7.37 -8.66
CA LEU A 22 0.11 6.61 -9.81
C LEU A 22 0.40 7.32 -11.16
N SER A 23 0.25 8.64 -11.20
CA SER A 23 0.56 9.49 -12.36
C SER A 23 2.03 9.45 -12.79
N ASP A 24 2.92 9.05 -11.88
CA ASP A 24 4.37 9.07 -12.05
C ASP A 24 4.99 7.67 -12.09
N VAL A 25 4.19 6.61 -11.92
CA VAL A 25 4.67 5.20 -11.98
C VAL A 25 5.37 4.92 -13.31
N ASP A 26 4.94 5.56 -14.40
CA ASP A 26 5.57 5.38 -15.71
C ASP A 26 7.01 5.91 -15.78
N LYS A 27 7.39 6.84 -14.89
CA LYS A 27 8.75 7.40 -14.77
C LYS A 27 9.72 6.43 -14.07
N CYS A 28 9.21 5.42 -13.36
CA CYS A 28 10.04 4.37 -12.79
C CYS A 28 10.48 3.42 -13.91
N THR A 29 11.73 3.58 -14.35
CA THR A 29 12.34 2.75 -15.42
C THR A 29 12.64 1.34 -14.98
N ASP A 30 12.90 1.17 -13.68
CA ASP A 30 13.40 -0.09 -13.12
C ASP A 30 12.26 -1.02 -12.69
N LEU A 31 11.01 -0.53 -12.73
CA LEU A 31 9.82 -1.30 -12.37
C LEU A 31 9.58 -2.42 -13.37
N SER A 32 9.38 -3.65 -12.85
CA SER A 32 9.06 -4.80 -13.68
C SER A 32 7.78 -4.57 -14.50
N TRP A 33 7.74 -5.10 -15.73
CA TRP A 33 6.54 -4.97 -16.59
C TRP A 33 5.29 -5.58 -15.93
N HIS A 34 5.47 -6.66 -15.18
CA HIS A 34 4.41 -7.31 -14.43
C HIS A 34 3.85 -6.37 -13.35
N ASP A 35 4.72 -5.83 -12.49
CA ASP A 35 4.30 -4.93 -11.41
C ASP A 35 3.67 -3.66 -11.95
N ARG A 36 4.19 -3.11 -13.05
CA ARG A 36 3.58 -1.95 -13.72
C ARG A 36 2.15 -2.24 -14.13
N ARG A 37 1.90 -3.39 -14.77
CA ARG A 37 0.55 -3.79 -15.19
C ARG A 37 -0.37 -3.96 -13.98
N VAL A 38 0.13 -4.57 -12.91
CA VAL A 38 -0.62 -4.74 -11.66
C VAL A 38 -0.97 -3.39 -11.02
N LEU A 39 -0.04 -2.44 -10.95
CA LEU A 39 -0.32 -1.10 -10.39
C LEU A 39 -1.37 -0.36 -11.20
N LEU A 40 -1.34 -0.43 -12.53
CA LEU A 40 -2.35 0.18 -13.39
C LEU A 40 -3.74 -0.44 -13.18
N GLU A 41 -3.79 -1.75 -12.93
CA GLU A 41 -5.04 -2.47 -12.67
C GLU A 41 -5.60 -2.19 -11.26
N LEU A 42 -4.73 -2.11 -10.27
CA LEU A 42 -5.10 -1.80 -8.88
C LEU A 42 -5.42 -0.31 -8.69
N ALA A 43 -4.81 0.57 -9.49
CA ALA A 43 -4.91 2.02 -9.41
C ALA A 43 -4.79 2.54 -7.95
N PRO A 44 -3.67 2.27 -7.25
CA PRO A 44 -3.41 2.84 -5.93
C PRO A 44 -3.19 4.35 -6.03
N TYR A 45 -3.23 5.04 -4.89
CA TYR A 45 -2.84 6.45 -4.80
C TYR A 45 -1.34 6.63 -5.07
N ALA A 46 -0.53 5.81 -4.41
CA ALA A 46 0.93 5.80 -4.57
C ALA A 46 1.49 4.39 -4.33
N ALA A 47 2.70 4.15 -4.84
CA ALA A 47 3.45 2.93 -4.64
C ALA A 47 4.89 3.25 -4.22
N TYR A 48 5.39 2.51 -3.24
CA TYR A 48 6.78 2.51 -2.83
C TYR A 48 7.51 1.36 -3.51
N ILE A 49 8.48 1.68 -4.35
CA ILE A 49 9.16 0.73 -5.23
C ILE A 49 10.62 0.59 -4.81
N VAL A 50 11.07 -0.64 -4.56
CA VAL A 50 12.43 -0.95 -4.14
C VAL A 50 12.99 -1.99 -5.09
N ASP A 51 14.16 -1.69 -5.67
CA ASP A 51 14.91 -2.61 -6.54
C ASP A 51 14.07 -3.19 -7.69
N GLY A 52 13.20 -2.35 -8.27
CA GLY A 52 12.34 -2.71 -9.40
C GLY A 52 11.04 -3.45 -9.06
N SER A 53 10.74 -3.64 -7.77
CA SER A 53 9.52 -4.31 -7.30
C SER A 53 8.72 -3.46 -6.32
N VAL A 54 7.40 -3.66 -6.31
CA VAL A 54 6.48 -2.96 -5.41
C VAL A 54 6.60 -3.52 -4.00
N PHE A 55 6.83 -2.64 -3.02
CA PHE A 55 6.92 -3.02 -1.62
C PHE A 55 5.70 -2.59 -0.82
N THR A 56 5.28 -1.33 -0.95
CA THR A 56 4.09 -0.79 -0.28
C THR A 56 3.18 -0.12 -1.29
N ILE A 57 1.88 -0.35 -1.22
CA ILE A 57 0.88 0.42 -1.98
C ILE A 57 -0.07 1.16 -1.03
N PHE A 58 -0.47 2.36 -1.45
CA PHE A 58 -1.31 3.26 -0.67
C PHE A 58 -2.66 3.45 -1.35
N PHE A 59 -3.75 3.38 -0.59
CA PHE A 59 -5.10 3.67 -1.08
C PHE A 59 -5.75 4.77 -0.25
N ASP A 60 -6.51 5.61 -0.94
CA ASP A 60 -7.50 6.48 -0.33
C ASP A 60 -8.84 5.74 -0.43
N ASP A 61 -9.33 5.23 0.71
CA ASP A 61 -10.55 4.44 0.86
C ASP A 61 -10.62 3.19 -0.04
N LEU A 62 -9.87 2.15 0.33
CA LEU A 62 -9.90 0.86 -0.36
C LEU A 62 -11.27 0.18 -0.28
N ASN A 63 -12.01 0.32 0.83
CA ASN A 63 -13.28 -0.40 1.03
C ASN A 63 -14.44 0.19 0.20
N SER A 64 -14.41 1.48 -0.14
CA SER A 64 -15.43 2.11 -0.99
C SER A 64 -15.43 1.58 -2.43
N ARG A 65 -14.38 0.85 -2.83
CA ARG A 65 -14.26 0.22 -4.16
C ARG A 65 -15.09 -1.07 -4.25
N ALA A 66 -16.40 -0.94 -4.01
CA ALA A 66 -17.37 -2.01 -3.81
C ALA A 66 -17.60 -2.99 -4.99
N ASN A 67 -16.87 -2.88 -6.11
CA ASN A 67 -17.20 -3.59 -7.36
C ASN A 67 -16.03 -4.23 -8.10
N LEU A 68 -14.83 -4.24 -7.51
CA LEU A 68 -13.69 -4.94 -8.06
C LEU A 68 -13.26 -5.93 -7.00
N ASP A 69 -12.98 -7.16 -7.39
CA ASP A 69 -12.25 -8.14 -6.58
C ASP A 69 -10.81 -7.64 -6.33
N ILE A 70 -10.67 -6.44 -5.76
CA ILE A 70 -9.42 -5.74 -5.56
C ILE A 70 -8.63 -6.43 -4.48
N HIS A 71 -9.30 -6.98 -3.46
CA HIS A 71 -8.69 -7.84 -2.47
C HIS A 71 -8.11 -9.11 -3.10
N GLY A 72 -8.84 -9.80 -3.98
CA GLY A 72 -8.32 -10.95 -4.73
C GLY A 72 -7.16 -10.59 -5.64
N LYS A 73 -7.19 -9.43 -6.31
CA LYS A 73 -6.07 -8.95 -7.13
C LYS A 73 -4.83 -8.60 -6.31
N ILE A 74 -5.01 -7.92 -5.18
CA ILE A 74 -3.93 -7.61 -4.23
C ILE A 74 -3.30 -8.91 -3.71
N TRP A 75 -4.12 -9.90 -3.37
CA TRP A 75 -3.68 -11.23 -2.96
C TRP A 75 -2.92 -11.97 -4.05
N ASN A 76 -3.48 -12.03 -5.27
CA ASN A 76 -2.89 -12.72 -6.41
C ASN A 76 -1.56 -12.08 -6.84
N ALA A 77 -1.43 -10.77 -6.70
CA ALA A 77 -0.19 -10.06 -6.94
C ALA A 77 0.81 -10.15 -5.76
N GLN A 78 0.44 -10.84 -4.68
CA GLN A 78 1.26 -11.06 -3.50
C GLN A 78 1.83 -9.75 -2.92
N MET A 79 0.99 -8.71 -2.86
CA MET A 79 1.40 -7.39 -2.41
C MET A 79 2.01 -7.44 -1.01
N PRO A 80 3.26 -6.97 -0.80
CA PRO A 80 3.90 -7.13 0.49
C PRO A 80 3.22 -6.33 1.59
N VAL A 81 2.95 -5.04 1.35
CA VAL A 81 2.25 -4.18 2.31
C VAL A 81 1.22 -3.31 1.58
N VAL A 82 0.01 -3.25 2.13
CA VAL A 82 -1.05 -2.33 1.67
C VAL A 82 -1.46 -1.44 2.83
N ILE A 83 -1.49 -0.13 2.59
CA ILE A 83 -1.92 0.86 3.57
C ILE A 83 -3.11 1.62 2.97
N SER A 84 -4.23 1.63 3.67
CA SER A 84 -5.45 2.31 3.24
C SER A 84 -5.94 3.26 4.32
N ASP A 85 -6.19 4.52 3.95
CA ASP A 85 -6.93 5.47 4.80
C ASP A 85 -8.43 5.27 4.59
N GLU A 86 -9.16 4.87 5.63
CA GLU A 86 -10.59 4.58 5.62
C GLU A 86 -11.39 5.71 6.29
N GLY A 87 -10.78 6.89 6.38
CA GLY A 87 -11.34 8.12 6.94
C GLY A 87 -11.28 8.18 8.46
N SER A 88 -11.71 7.13 9.16
CA SER A 88 -11.70 7.06 10.64
C SER A 88 -10.56 6.23 11.22
N PHE A 89 -9.98 5.33 10.42
CA PHE A 89 -8.87 4.48 10.80
C PHE A 89 -8.01 4.15 9.58
N ILE A 90 -6.77 3.70 9.83
CA ILE A 90 -5.88 3.21 8.79
C ILE A 90 -5.90 1.68 8.82
N LYS A 91 -6.17 1.04 7.68
CA LYS A 91 -5.99 -0.41 7.53
C LYS A 91 -4.62 -0.69 6.94
N ILE A 92 -3.90 -1.59 7.60
CA ILE A 92 -2.62 -2.10 7.09
C ILE A 92 -2.79 -3.59 6.86
N TYR A 93 -2.53 -4.02 5.64
CA TYR A 93 -2.52 -5.41 5.26
C TYR A 93 -1.08 -5.83 4.95
N ASN A 94 -0.75 -7.07 5.31
CA ASN A 94 0.56 -7.64 5.03
C ASN A 94 0.40 -8.96 4.27
N GLY A 95 1.04 -9.06 3.10
CA GLY A 95 1.08 -10.28 2.29
C GLY A 95 2.12 -11.30 2.75
N LYS A 96 2.92 -10.97 3.77
CA LYS A 96 3.90 -11.88 4.39
C LYS A 96 3.46 -12.23 5.82
N SER A 97 3.71 -13.49 6.19
CA SER A 97 3.54 -13.95 7.57
C SER A 97 4.43 -13.13 8.51
N MET A 98 3.81 -12.50 9.52
CA MET A 98 4.53 -11.85 10.60
C MET A 98 4.45 -12.70 11.86
N ILE A 99 5.62 -12.97 12.46
CA ILE A 99 5.70 -13.40 13.84
C ILE A 99 5.62 -12.12 14.67
N VAL A 100 4.44 -11.81 15.18
CA VAL A 100 4.28 -10.74 16.17
C VAL A 100 4.65 -11.33 17.52
N GLU A 101 5.88 -11.09 17.97
CA GLU A 101 6.24 -11.37 19.36
C GLU A 101 5.39 -10.47 20.27
N ALA A 102 4.55 -11.08 21.10
CA ALA A 102 3.41 -10.47 21.77
C ALA A 102 3.75 -9.40 22.84
N ASP A 103 4.98 -8.89 22.92
CA ASP A 103 5.48 -8.18 24.11
C ASP A 103 5.79 -6.69 23.90
N ARG A 104 5.24 -6.06 22.85
CA ARG A 104 5.28 -4.60 22.71
C ARG A 104 3.90 -4.03 22.45
N LYS A 105 3.26 -3.55 23.52
CA LYS A 105 2.14 -2.61 23.43
C LYS A 105 2.56 -1.45 22.53
N SER A 106 1.95 -1.38 21.36
CA SER A 106 2.05 -0.24 20.46
C SER A 106 0.80 0.61 20.69
N ASP A 107 0.96 1.90 20.95
CA ASP A 107 -0.13 2.87 21.17
C ASP A 107 -0.96 3.16 19.88
N CYS A 108 -0.70 2.43 18.79
CA CYS A 108 -1.53 2.41 17.59
C CYS A 108 -2.27 1.08 17.49
N GLU A 109 -3.59 1.15 17.52
CA GLU A 109 -4.48 0.03 17.19
C GLU A 109 -4.41 -0.21 15.68
N ILE A 110 -3.34 -0.87 15.23
CA ILE A 110 -3.20 -1.31 13.84
C ILE A 110 -4.06 -2.56 13.70
N LEU A 111 -5.27 -2.41 13.14
CA LEU A 111 -6.09 -3.55 12.73
C LEU A 111 -5.43 -4.24 11.53
N LEU A 112 -4.50 -5.12 11.84
CA LEU A 112 -3.78 -5.91 10.87
C LEU A 112 -4.71 -6.98 10.33
N HIS A 113 -5.20 -6.78 9.11
CA HIS A 113 -5.94 -7.82 8.40
C HIS A 113 -4.94 -8.61 7.55
N MET A 114 -4.87 -9.91 7.79
CA MET A 114 -4.33 -10.81 6.78
C MET A 114 -5.28 -10.76 5.59
N ILE A 115 -4.73 -10.53 4.40
CA ILE A 115 -5.46 -10.71 3.15
C ILE A 115 -5.61 -12.21 2.91
#